data_AF-A0A950Y494-F1
#
_entry.id   AF-A0A950Y494-F1
#
_cell.length_a   1.000
_cell.length_b   1.000
_cell.length_c   1.000
_cell.angle_alpha   90.00
_cell.angle_beta   90.00
_cell.angle_gamma   90.00
#
_symmetry.space_group_name_H-M   'P 1'
#
loop_
_entity.id
_entity.type
_entity.pdbx_description
1 polymer ?
#
loop_
_entity_poly.entity_id
_entity_poly.type
_entity_poly.pdbx_seq_one_letter_code
_entity_poly.pdbx_strand_id
1 'polypeptide(L)'
;MGSTSALAHGRTTPGGFVGYDVAKVGIMRLTTRLAGLAATDGIRVNCIVPHWIAVPHVAQYWESLTPGERAARGVPPRLVSLEEIADGVEYLASEETLAGRLLVFREYGPRLIPWGDPGYAALETVKEIASRTEDAPIS
;
A
#
# COMPACT_ATOMS: atom_id res chain seq x y z
N MET A 1 10.27 -6.38 -1.74
CA MET A 1 8.91 -6.95 -1.62
C MET A 1 8.04 -5.99 -0.82
N GLY A 2 6.79 -5.74 -1.25
CA GLY A 2 5.87 -4.83 -0.56
C GLY A 2 4.78 -5.56 0.23
N SER A 3 4.19 -4.90 1.23
CA SER A 3 3.07 -5.41 2.05
C SER A 3 1.82 -5.76 1.23
N THR A 4 1.67 -5.17 0.04
CA THR A 4 0.56 -5.50 -0.86
C THR A 4 0.59 -6.93 -1.42
N SER A 5 1.69 -7.66 -1.24
CA SER A 5 1.74 -9.10 -1.55
C SER A 5 0.77 -9.92 -0.70
N ALA A 6 0.44 -9.45 0.51
CA ALA A 6 -0.53 -10.07 1.40
C ALA A 6 -2.00 -9.74 1.06
N LEU A 7 -2.25 -8.82 0.10
CA LEU A 7 -3.60 -8.46 -0.34
C LEU A 7 -4.20 -9.46 -1.34
N ALA A 8 -3.35 -10.13 -2.13
CA ALA A 8 -3.81 -10.99 -3.21
C ALA A 8 -4.27 -12.36 -2.68
N HIS A 9 -5.34 -12.90 -3.27
CA HIS A 9 -5.74 -14.28 -3.04
C HIS A 9 -4.77 -15.24 -3.75
N GLY A 10 -3.66 -15.54 -3.07
CA GLY A 10 -2.54 -16.29 -3.66
C GLY A 10 -1.64 -15.45 -4.56
N ARG A 11 -0.46 -15.97 -4.88
CA ARG A 11 0.53 -15.31 -5.74
C ARG A 11 0.46 -15.85 -7.16
N THR A 12 0.47 -14.96 -8.14
CA THR A 12 0.57 -15.31 -9.57
C THR A 12 2.02 -15.46 -10.04
N THR A 13 2.99 -15.10 -9.21
CA THR A 13 4.42 -15.21 -9.48
C THR A 13 5.11 -16.14 -8.47
N PRO A 14 6.10 -16.96 -8.89
CA PRO A 14 6.86 -17.81 -8.00
C PRO A 14 7.60 -17.02 -6.90
N GLY A 15 7.77 -17.64 -5.74
CA GLY A 15 8.50 -17.06 -4.59
C GLY A 15 7.60 -16.33 -3.59
N GLY A 16 8.21 -15.54 -2.71
CA GLY A 16 7.53 -14.90 -1.57
C GLY A 16 7.94 -15.51 -0.23
N PHE A 17 7.62 -14.81 0.86
CA PHE A 17 7.88 -15.29 2.22
C PHE A 17 6.54 -15.45 2.94
N VAL A 18 6.09 -16.70 3.10
CA VAL A 18 4.78 -17.00 3.71
C VAL A 18 4.63 -16.34 5.08
N GLY A 19 5.68 -16.37 5.91
CA GLY A 19 5.67 -15.69 7.21
C GLY A 19 5.50 -14.17 7.11
N TYR A 20 6.05 -13.55 6.07
CA TYR A 20 5.86 -12.11 5.81
C TYR A 20 4.41 -11.82 5.43
N ASP A 21 3.83 -12.61 4.51
CA ASP A 21 2.47 -12.42 4.04
C ASP A 21 1.45 -12.61 5.18
N VAL A 22 1.62 -13.66 5.99
CA VAL A 22 0.81 -13.91 7.20
C VAL A 22 0.93 -12.76 8.20
N ALA A 23 2.14 -12.27 8.47
CA ALA A 23 2.33 -11.16 9.39
C ALA A 23 1.64 -9.88 8.90
N LYS A 24 1.76 -9.55 7.61
CA LYS A 24 1.16 -8.33 7.04
C LYS A 24 -0.36 -8.38 6.98
N VAL A 25 -0.96 -9.51 6.60
CA VAL A 25 -2.43 -9.64 6.64
C VAL A 25 -2.94 -9.60 8.08
N GLY A 26 -2.19 -10.16 9.03
CA GLY A 26 -2.50 -10.09 10.46
C GLY A 26 -2.54 -8.65 10.98
N ILE A 27 -1.53 -7.84 10.65
CA ILE A 27 -1.50 -6.40 11.00
C ILE A 27 -2.69 -5.67 10.38
N MET A 28 -2.96 -5.87 9.09
CA MET A 28 -4.08 -5.23 8.41
C MET A 28 -5.43 -5.59 9.06
N ARG A 29 -5.64 -6.88 9.38
CA ARG A 29 -6.88 -7.31 10.03
C ARG A 29 -6.99 -6.75 11.45
N LEU A 30 -5.89 -6.74 12.20
CA LEU A 30 -5.83 -6.12 13.52
C LEU A 30 -6.24 -4.65 13.47
N THR A 31 -5.70 -3.86 12.53
CA THR A 31 -6.08 -2.45 12.32
C THR A 31 -7.59 -2.28 12.15
N THR A 32 -8.22 -3.07 11.26
CA THR A 32 -9.68 -2.95 11.03
C THR A 32 -10.51 -3.32 12.27
N ARG A 33 -9.99 -4.19 13.14
CA ARG A 33 -10.67 -4.58 14.39
C ARG A 33 -10.56 -3.53 15.49
N LEU A 34 -9.55 -2.66 15.42
CA LEU A 34 -9.36 -1.55 16.35
C LEU A 34 -10.13 -0.28 15.97
N ALA A 35 -10.92 -0.29 14.89
CA ALA A 35 -11.71 0.87 14.45
C ALA A 35 -12.61 1.46 15.54
N GLY A 36 -13.18 0.61 16.41
CA GLY A 36 -14.07 1.03 17.50
C GLY A 36 -13.42 1.92 18.55
N LEU A 37 -12.09 1.86 18.70
CA LEU A 37 -11.33 2.68 19.66
C LEU A 37 -11.50 4.18 19.41
N ALA A 38 -11.81 4.58 18.18
CA ALA A 38 -12.08 5.98 17.87
C ALA A 38 -13.31 6.49 18.62
N ALA A 39 -14.35 5.66 18.76
CA ALA A 39 -15.58 6.02 19.45
C ALA A 39 -15.49 5.81 20.97
N THR A 40 -14.79 4.77 21.43
CA THR A 40 -14.74 4.40 22.85
C THR A 40 -13.65 5.15 23.62
N ASP A 41 -12.51 5.41 22.99
CA ASP A 41 -11.29 5.91 23.65
C ASP A 41 -10.73 7.17 22.98
N GLY A 42 -11.30 7.61 21.86
CA GLY A 42 -10.75 8.71 21.06
C GLY A 42 -9.44 8.36 20.35
N ILE A 43 -9.12 7.07 20.18
CA ILE A 43 -7.87 6.60 19.57
C ILE A 43 -8.14 6.08 18.16
N ARG A 44 -7.54 6.72 17.15
CA ARG A 44 -7.61 6.29 15.74
C ARG A 44 -6.43 5.39 15.40
N VAL A 45 -6.73 4.23 14.79
CA VAL A 45 -5.71 3.29 14.30
C VAL A 45 -5.94 3.03 12.82
N ASN A 46 -4.97 3.37 11.98
CA ASN A 46 -5.00 3.15 10.53
C ASN A 46 -3.72 2.44 10.09
N CYS A 47 -3.66 1.94 8.85
CA CYS A 47 -2.51 1.21 8.33
C CYS A 47 -2.16 1.64 6.90
N ILE A 48 -0.88 1.89 6.68
CA ILE A 48 -0.30 2.04 5.34
C ILE A 48 0.12 0.65 4.84
N VAL A 49 -0.31 0.31 3.64
CA VAL A 49 0.01 -0.94 2.96
C VAL A 49 0.86 -0.62 1.72
N PRO A 50 2.18 -0.48 1.86
CA PRO A 50 3.04 -0.09 0.75
C PRO A 50 3.32 -1.24 -0.22
N HIS A 51 3.47 -0.90 -1.50
CA HIS A 51 4.09 -1.78 -2.50
C HIS A 51 5.62 -1.61 -2.50
N TRP A 52 6.28 -1.70 -3.65
CA TRP A 52 7.73 -1.51 -3.75
C TRP A 52 8.08 -0.03 -3.58
N ILE A 53 8.80 0.29 -2.52
CA ILE A 53 9.24 1.65 -2.20
C ILE A 53 10.62 1.89 -2.82
N ALA A 54 10.85 3.10 -3.35
CA ALA A 54 12.10 3.56 -3.96
C ALA A 54 13.24 3.80 -2.93
N VAL A 55 13.55 2.81 -2.11
CA VAL A 55 14.76 2.82 -1.27
C VAL A 55 15.98 2.39 -2.10
N PRO A 56 17.22 2.83 -1.78
CA PRO A 56 18.37 2.73 -2.69
C PRO A 56 18.60 1.34 -3.32
N HIS A 57 18.57 0.27 -2.52
CA HIS A 57 18.79 -1.09 -3.03
C HIS A 57 17.63 -1.61 -3.91
N VAL A 58 16.40 -1.17 -3.64
CA VAL A 58 15.22 -1.53 -4.46
C VAL A 58 15.25 -0.78 -5.78
N ALA A 59 15.61 0.51 -5.75
CA ALA A 59 15.78 1.34 -6.93
C ALA A 59 16.86 0.76 -7.86
N GLN A 60 18.05 0.46 -7.33
CA GLN A 60 19.13 -0.16 -8.10
C GLN A 60 18.70 -1.49 -8.77
N TYR A 61 18.01 -2.36 -8.03
CA TYR A 61 17.49 -3.60 -8.60
C TYR A 61 16.45 -3.33 -9.68
N TRP A 62 15.53 -2.40 -9.46
CA TRP A 62 14.48 -2.04 -10.42
C TRP A 62 15.06 -1.43 -11.72
N GLU A 63 16.06 -0.55 -11.60
CA GLU A 63 16.79 0.08 -12.70
C GLU A 63 17.59 -0.94 -13.52
N SER A 64 18.07 -2.02 -12.89
CA SER A 64 18.80 -3.09 -13.59
C SER A 64 17.95 -3.94 -14.53
N LEU A 65 16.62 -3.80 -14.49
CA LEU A 65 15.67 -4.62 -15.26
C LEU A 65 15.03 -3.82 -16.38
N THR A 66 14.95 -4.42 -17.56
CA THR A 66 14.09 -3.94 -18.65
C THR A 66 12.60 -4.02 -18.27
N PRO A 67 11.70 -3.25 -18.92
CA PRO A 67 10.27 -3.35 -18.67
C PRO A 67 9.70 -4.78 -18.83
N GLY A 68 10.20 -5.54 -19.81
CA GLY A 68 9.80 -6.94 -20.02
C GLY A 68 10.24 -7.86 -18.89
N GLU A 69 11.47 -7.68 -18.37
CA GLU A 69 11.95 -8.45 -17.21
C GLU A 69 11.21 -8.08 -15.94
N ARG A 70 10.83 -6.81 -15.76
CA ARG A 70 10.00 -6.39 -14.63
C ARG A 70 8.67 -7.12 -14.64
N ALA A 71 7.98 -7.12 -15.78
CA ALA A 71 6.71 -7.84 -15.95
C ALA A 71 6.87 -9.35 -15.69
N ALA A 72 7.88 -9.99 -16.27
CA ALA A 72 8.12 -11.43 -16.11
C ALA A 72 8.42 -11.83 -14.65
N ARG A 73 8.99 -10.92 -13.84
CA ARG A 73 9.36 -11.16 -12.43
C ARG A 73 8.35 -10.60 -11.43
N GLY A 74 7.25 -10.00 -11.89
CA GLY A 74 6.27 -9.34 -11.02
C GLY A 74 6.82 -8.11 -10.27
N VAL A 75 7.79 -7.41 -10.87
CA VAL A 75 8.29 -6.12 -10.41
C VAL A 75 7.37 -5.02 -11.00
N PRO A 76 6.89 -4.07 -10.20
CA PRO A 76 5.95 -3.06 -10.70
C PRO A 76 6.59 -2.11 -11.71
N PRO A 77 5.81 -1.54 -12.63
CA PRO A 77 6.30 -0.60 -13.64
C PRO A 77 6.71 0.76 -13.07
N ARG A 78 6.34 1.07 -11.82
CA ARG A 78 6.72 2.27 -11.06
C ARG A 78 6.97 1.89 -9.60
N LEU A 79 7.95 2.53 -8.97
CA LEU A 79 8.17 2.45 -7.53
C LEU A 79 7.37 3.55 -6.82
N VAL A 80 6.91 3.26 -5.61
CA VAL A 80 6.31 4.25 -4.71
C VAL A 80 7.44 5.07 -4.08
N SER A 81 7.35 6.40 -4.12
CA SER A 81 8.37 7.26 -3.50
C SER A 81 8.24 7.29 -1.96
N LEU A 82 9.27 7.80 -1.26
CA LEU A 82 9.18 8.01 0.19
C LEU A 82 8.24 9.19 0.51
N GLU A 83 8.19 10.17 -0.38
CA GLU A 83 7.33 11.35 -0.30
C GLU A 83 5.85 10.93 -0.38
N GLU A 84 5.48 10.01 -1.27
CA GLU A 84 4.12 9.46 -1.32
C GLU A 84 3.72 8.79 0.00
N ILE A 85 4.65 8.05 0.62
CA ILE A 85 4.39 7.41 1.91
C ILE A 85 4.23 8.47 3.01
N ALA A 86 5.06 9.52 3.01
CA ALA A 86 4.96 10.63 3.96
C ALA A 86 3.62 11.36 3.84
N ASP A 87 3.18 11.68 2.62
CA ASP A 87 1.87 12.28 2.33
C ASP A 87 0.73 11.37 2.84
N GLY A 88 0.88 10.05 2.70
CA GLY A 88 -0.06 9.08 3.26
C GLY A 88 -0.14 9.09 4.80
N VAL A 89 1.01 9.23 5.47
CA VAL A 89 1.06 9.36 6.93
C VAL A 89 0.36 10.62 7.38
N GLU A 90 0.67 11.75 6.74
CA GLU A 90 0.04 13.05 7.03
C GLU A 90 -1.47 13.01 6.81
N TYR A 91 -1.93 12.42 5.71
CA TYR A 91 -3.36 12.27 5.42
C TYR A 91 -4.07 11.44 6.50
N LEU A 92 -3.54 10.28 6.86
CA LEU A 92 -4.14 9.43 7.91
C LEU A 92 -4.11 10.10 9.30
N ALA A 93 -3.10 10.92 9.56
CA ALA A 93 -2.97 11.66 10.81
C ALA A 93 -3.95 12.83 10.90
N SER A 94 -4.16 13.57 9.81
CA SER A 94 -4.99 14.78 9.77
C SER A 94 -6.48 14.52 9.55
N GLU A 95 -6.85 13.44 8.87
CA GLU A 95 -8.25 13.11 8.63
C GLU A 95 -8.88 12.39 9.83
N GLU A 96 -9.61 13.16 10.64
CA GLU A 96 -10.25 12.70 11.88
C GLU A 96 -11.37 11.68 11.65
N THR A 97 -11.93 11.59 10.44
CA THR A 97 -12.99 10.62 10.13
C THR A 97 -12.47 9.20 9.88
N LEU A 98 -11.15 9.00 9.70
CA LEU A 98 -10.58 7.70 9.39
C LEU A 98 -10.19 6.93 10.65
N ALA A 99 -10.85 5.80 10.87
CA ALA A 99 -10.47 4.80 11.87
C ALA A 99 -10.58 3.39 11.29
N GLY A 100 -9.60 2.54 11.58
CA GLY A 100 -9.52 1.16 11.08
C GLY A 100 -9.27 1.04 9.59
N ARG A 101 -8.79 2.10 8.93
CA ARG A 101 -8.65 2.16 7.47
C ARG A 101 -7.30 1.64 7.00
N LEU A 102 -7.31 1.08 5.78
CA LEU A 102 -6.14 0.55 5.09
C LEU A 102 -5.87 1.41 3.85
N LEU A 103 -4.77 2.14 3.85
CA LEU A 103 -4.32 2.98 2.75
C LEU A 103 -3.23 2.24 1.96
N VAL A 104 -3.59 1.78 0.77
CA VAL A 104 -2.75 0.96 -0.11
C VAL A 104 -2.00 1.87 -1.07
N PHE A 105 -0.68 1.70 -1.14
CA PHE A 105 0.15 2.37 -2.14
C PHE A 105 0.60 1.37 -3.19
N ARG A 106 0.32 1.67 -4.46
CA ARG A 106 0.74 0.89 -5.63
C ARG A 106 1.27 1.84 -6.71
N GLU A 107 1.62 1.30 -7.87
CA GLU A 107 2.11 2.07 -9.02
C GLU A 107 1.16 3.20 -9.45
N TYR A 108 -0.14 3.07 -9.19
CA TYR A 108 -1.19 4.07 -9.47
C TYR A 108 -1.54 4.97 -8.27
N GLY A 109 -0.69 5.00 -7.24
CA GLY A 109 -0.83 5.90 -6.10
C GLY A 109 -1.68 5.37 -4.95
N PRO A 110 -1.99 6.23 -3.97
CA PRO A 110 -2.69 5.88 -2.73
C PRO A 110 -4.18 5.61 -2.94
N ARG A 111 -4.67 4.49 -2.40
CA ARG A 111 -6.08 4.09 -2.45
C ARG A 111 -6.54 3.51 -1.12
N LEU A 112 -7.76 3.83 -0.71
CA LEU A 112 -8.39 3.20 0.44
C LEU A 112 -9.10 1.91 0.04
N ILE A 113 -9.11 0.93 0.94
CA ILE A 113 -9.97 -0.23 0.81
C ILE A 113 -11.37 0.16 1.33
N PRO A 114 -12.46 -0.09 0.56
CA PRO A 114 -13.83 0.13 1.02
C PRO A 114 -14.20 -0.77 2.20
N TRP A 115 -15.07 -0.27 3.07
CA TRP A 115 -15.69 -1.12 4.08
C TRP A 115 -16.57 -2.19 3.43
N GLY A 116 -16.47 -3.43 3.93
CA GLY A 116 -17.25 -4.56 3.42
C GLY A 116 -16.72 -5.19 2.13
N ASP A 117 -15.59 -4.70 1.60
CA ASP A 117 -14.98 -5.30 0.41
C ASP A 117 -14.49 -6.75 0.67
N PRO A 118 -14.95 -7.73 -0.13
CA PRO A 118 -14.56 -9.12 0.04
C PRO A 118 -13.17 -9.37 -0.56
N GLY A 119 -12.15 -9.31 0.29
CA GLY A 119 -10.81 -9.76 -0.08
C GLY A 119 -9.93 -8.71 -0.77
N TYR A 120 -10.10 -7.43 -0.42
CA TYR A 120 -9.25 -6.33 -0.89
C TYR A 120 -9.28 -6.13 -2.42
N ALA A 121 -10.43 -6.42 -3.04
CA ALA A 121 -10.67 -6.38 -4.47
C ALA A 121 -10.98 -4.96 -4.97
N ALA A 122 -11.71 -4.16 -4.17
CA ALA A 122 -12.05 -2.78 -4.51
C ALA A 122 -11.09 -1.76 -3.89
N LEU A 123 -10.89 -0.63 -4.58
CA LEU A 123 -10.00 0.45 -4.17
C LEU A 123 -10.61 1.84 -4.48
N GLU A 124 -10.80 2.65 -3.44
CA GLU A 124 -11.27 4.04 -3.50
C GLU A 124 -10.11 5.01 -3.69
N THR A 125 -10.21 5.95 -4.63
CA THR A 125 -9.18 6.99 -4.81
C THR A 125 -9.23 8.02 -3.70
N VAL A 126 -8.08 8.31 -3.09
CA VAL A 126 -7.93 9.42 -2.15
C VAL A 126 -7.54 10.66 -2.94
N LYS A 127 -8.52 11.52 -3.25
CA LYS A 127 -8.34 12.66 -4.17
C LYS A 127 -7.38 13.71 -3.60
N GLU A 128 -7.34 13.82 -2.28
CA GLU A 128 -6.56 14.80 -1.50
C GLU A 128 -5.05 14.65 -1.73
N ILE A 129 -4.58 13.42 -2.01
CA ILE A 129 -3.17 13.11 -2.23
C ILE A 129 -2.89 12.48 -3.60
N ALA A 130 -3.91 12.30 -4.46
CA ALA A 130 -3.74 11.68 -5.77
C ALA A 130 -2.98 12.55 -6.79
N SER A 131 -3.24 13.86 -6.82
CA SER A 131 -2.70 14.79 -7.84
C SER A 131 -1.18 14.99 -7.78
N ARG A 132 -0.56 14.72 -6.62
CA ARG A 132 0.90 14.78 -6.45
C ARG A 132 1.64 13.57 -7.04
N THR A 133 0.89 12.59 -7.56
CA THR A 133 1.42 11.33 -8.12
C THR A 133 1.61 11.40 -9.64
N GLU A 134 0.94 12.32 -10.33
CA GLU A 134 0.94 12.43 -11.81
C GLU A 134 2.13 13.23 -12.38
N ASP A 135 2.87 13.96 -11.54
CA ASP A 135 3.96 14.87 -11.97
C ASP A 135 5.36 14.22 -12.04
N ALA A 136 5.51 12.91 -11.82
CA ALA A 136 6.80 12.24 -11.99
C ALA A 136 7.03 11.89 -13.47
N PRO A 137 8.00 12.52 -14.16
CA PRO A 137 8.22 12.28 -15.58
C PRO A 137 8.63 10.82 -15.80
N ILE A 138 7.94 10.15 -16.73
CA ILE A 138 8.36 8.89 -17.31
C ILE A 138 9.62 9.19 -18.12
N SER A 139 10.78 8.95 -17.51
CA SER A 139 12.08 8.96 -18.19
C SER A 139 12.46 7.54 -18.59
#